data_AF-A0A2A2CG56-F1
#
_entry.id   AF-A0A2A2CG56-F1
#
_cell.length_a   1.000
_cell.length_b   1.000
_cell.length_c   1.000
_cell.angle_alpha   90.00
_cell.angle_beta   90.00
_cell.angle_gamma   90.00
#
_symmetry.space_group_name_H-M   'P 1'
#
loop_
_entity.id
_entity.type
_entity.pdbx_description
1 polymer ?
#
loop_
_entity_poly.entity_id
_entity_poly.type
_entity_poly.pdbx_seq_one_letter_code
_entity_poly.pdbx_strand_id
1 'polypeptide(L)'
;MSGDISLPSHMLRAALVCVANDTSREVLTAVHITPDILEASNGHAAVRMTHGGVCDRDIVIVFKGKIPRTAVVTYIKSSDVTVAEHYGKTGDLVGVTACQVINMAYPSEGIIRNIPQETDTSTVAALDTRYLTYPDKMFGTGQGRKQVGVAVCPGCFGGAVRFRFDRGTTKLFGDPVFIVMPIRYDGETGL
;
A
#
# COMPACT_ATOMS: atom_id res chain seq x y z
N MET A 1 10.03 10.95 -25.07
CA MET A 1 10.56 11.16 -23.71
C MET A 1 9.61 10.43 -22.78
N SER A 2 10.03 9.34 -22.16
CA SER A 2 9.22 8.63 -21.16
C SER A 2 9.10 9.55 -19.95
N GLY A 3 7.89 9.94 -19.56
CA GLY A 3 7.67 10.83 -18.41
C GLY A 3 8.21 10.22 -17.12
N ASP A 4 8.98 10.99 -16.38
CA ASP A 4 9.43 10.58 -15.04
C ASP A 4 8.21 10.50 -14.12
N ILE A 5 8.05 9.37 -13.42
CA ILE A 5 6.98 9.20 -12.43
C ILE A 5 7.42 9.90 -11.15
N SER A 6 6.58 10.77 -10.59
CA SER A 6 6.86 11.50 -9.35
C SER A 6 5.76 11.27 -8.33
N LEU A 7 6.11 10.64 -7.20
CA LEU A 7 5.16 10.30 -6.15
C LEU A 7 5.56 10.85 -4.77
N PRO A 8 4.58 11.16 -3.91
CA PRO A 8 4.88 11.44 -2.51
C PRO A 8 5.49 10.22 -1.82
N SER A 9 6.68 10.40 -1.24
CA SER A 9 7.48 9.30 -0.70
C SER A 9 6.81 8.62 0.50
N HIS A 10 5.98 9.34 1.27
CA HIS A 10 5.24 8.77 2.40
C HIS A 10 4.18 7.77 1.95
N MET A 11 3.57 7.99 0.79
CA MET A 11 2.58 7.07 0.22
C MET A 11 3.25 5.80 -0.31
N LEU A 12 4.40 5.93 -0.99
CA LEU A 12 5.19 4.76 -1.39
C LEU A 12 5.64 3.94 -0.18
N ARG A 13 6.12 4.59 0.90
CA ARG A 13 6.46 3.90 2.15
C ARG A 13 5.26 3.16 2.74
N ALA A 14 4.06 3.75 2.69
CA ALA A 14 2.84 3.09 3.14
C ALA A 14 2.49 1.86 2.28
N ALA A 15 2.52 1.99 0.96
CA ALA A 15 2.25 0.88 0.04
C ALA A 15 3.24 -0.28 0.23
N LEU A 16 4.53 0.02 0.42
CA LEU A 16 5.58 -0.97 0.66
C LEU A 16 5.41 -1.77 1.96
N VAL A 17 4.53 -1.37 2.90
CA VAL A 17 4.18 -2.21 4.05
C VAL A 17 3.35 -3.43 3.63
N CYS A 18 2.61 -3.31 2.53
CA CYS A 18 1.67 -4.31 2.04
C CYS A 18 2.24 -5.22 0.96
N VAL A 19 3.49 -5.08 0.53
CA VAL A 19 4.08 -6.02 -0.44
C VAL A 19 4.42 -7.36 0.23
N ALA A 20 4.42 -8.43 -0.56
CA ALA A 20 4.87 -9.75 -0.12
C ALA A 20 6.38 -9.76 0.12
N ASN A 21 6.82 -10.52 1.14
CA ASN A 21 8.24 -10.74 1.42
C ASN A 21 8.78 -11.98 0.70
N ASP A 22 7.90 -12.88 0.26
CA ASP A 22 8.27 -14.08 -0.49
C ASP A 22 8.11 -13.85 -1.99
N THR A 23 8.89 -14.59 -2.78
CA THR A 23 8.90 -14.49 -4.24
C THR A 23 7.99 -15.52 -4.91
N SER A 24 7.13 -16.24 -4.16
CA SER A 24 6.24 -17.26 -4.76
C SER A 24 5.25 -16.64 -5.73
N ARG A 25 4.89 -15.37 -5.49
CA ARG A 25 4.09 -14.53 -6.37
C ARG A 25 4.85 -13.23 -6.60
N GLU A 26 5.81 -13.25 -7.53
CA GLU A 26 6.71 -12.12 -7.80
C GLU A 26 5.98 -10.78 -7.96
N VAL A 27 4.81 -10.76 -8.64
CA VAL A 27 3.99 -9.55 -8.82
C VAL A 27 3.56 -8.91 -7.49
N LEU A 28 3.37 -9.68 -6.42
CA LEU A 28 2.97 -9.16 -5.11
C LEU A 28 4.15 -8.60 -4.29
N THR A 29 5.39 -8.81 -4.73
CA THR A 29 6.57 -8.15 -4.15
C THR A 29 6.72 -6.70 -4.62
N ALA A 30 5.90 -6.30 -5.60
CA ALA A 30 5.89 -4.97 -6.19
C ALA A 30 4.72 -4.11 -5.68
N VAL A 31 4.88 -2.80 -5.84
CA VAL A 31 3.76 -1.85 -5.86
C VAL A 31 3.27 -1.68 -7.29
N HIS A 32 1.98 -1.40 -7.45
CA HIS A 32 1.38 -1.03 -8.71
C HIS A 32 0.99 0.45 -8.66
N ILE A 33 1.40 1.17 -9.68
CA ILE A 33 1.18 2.62 -9.83
C ILE A 33 0.47 2.79 -11.17
N THR A 34 -0.72 3.35 -11.15
CA THR A 34 -1.45 3.84 -12.33
C THR A 34 -1.37 5.37 -12.36
N PRO A 35 -1.97 6.07 -13.34
CA PRO A 35 -2.02 7.53 -13.33
C PRO A 35 -2.58 8.16 -12.04
N ASP A 36 -3.48 7.47 -11.36
CA ASP A 36 -4.18 8.01 -10.17
C ASP A 36 -3.94 7.18 -8.90
N ILE A 37 -3.69 5.88 -9.03
CA ILE A 37 -3.75 4.92 -7.93
C ILE A 37 -2.38 4.35 -7.62
N LEU A 38 -2.03 4.34 -6.34
CA LEU A 38 -0.94 3.54 -5.78
C LEU A 38 -1.54 2.41 -4.95
N GLU A 39 -1.17 1.18 -5.28
CA GLU A 39 -1.66 0.00 -4.58
C GLU A 39 -0.59 -1.07 -4.35
N ALA A 40 -0.81 -1.86 -3.31
CA ALA A 40 0.05 -2.98 -2.96
C ALA A 40 -0.73 -4.05 -2.19
N SER A 41 -0.36 -5.31 -2.36
CA SER A 41 -0.93 -6.44 -1.64
C SER A 41 0.09 -7.57 -1.46
N ASN A 42 -0.06 -8.30 -0.36
CA ASN A 42 0.67 -9.52 -0.07
C ASN A 42 -0.24 -10.76 -0.14
N GLY A 43 -1.43 -10.62 -0.72
CA GLY A 43 -2.46 -11.67 -0.82
C GLY A 43 -3.36 -11.80 0.41
N HIS A 44 -2.96 -11.26 1.57
CA HIS A 44 -3.74 -11.29 2.81
C HIS A 44 -4.18 -9.90 3.28
N ALA A 45 -3.43 -8.87 2.92
CA ALA A 45 -3.78 -7.50 3.13
C ALA A 45 -3.52 -6.72 1.84
N ALA A 46 -4.26 -5.63 1.64
CA ALA A 46 -4.07 -4.75 0.50
C ALA A 46 -4.35 -3.31 0.88
N VAL A 47 -3.57 -2.39 0.32
CA VAL A 47 -3.79 -0.94 0.44
C VAL A 47 -3.93 -0.34 -0.95
N ARG A 48 -4.84 0.62 -1.09
CA ARG A 48 -5.02 1.46 -2.27
C ARG A 48 -5.15 2.90 -1.86
N MET A 49 -4.55 3.80 -2.63
CA MET A 49 -4.52 5.23 -2.34
C MET A 49 -4.53 6.04 -3.64
N THR A 50 -5.22 7.17 -3.66
CA THR A 50 -5.09 8.15 -4.74
C THR A 50 -3.85 9.02 -4.51
N HIS A 51 -2.82 8.89 -5.35
CA HIS A 51 -1.49 9.40 -4.98
C HIS A 51 -1.25 10.88 -5.26
N GLY A 52 -2.01 11.50 -6.16
CA GLY A 52 -1.87 12.92 -6.53
C GLY A 52 -0.51 13.35 -7.13
N GLY A 53 0.43 12.41 -7.30
CA GLY A 53 1.66 12.59 -8.05
C GLY A 53 1.48 12.58 -9.57
N VAL A 54 2.60 12.67 -10.28
CA VAL A 54 2.65 12.66 -11.75
C VAL A 54 2.96 11.23 -12.20
N CYS A 55 2.02 10.62 -12.91
CA CYS A 55 2.17 9.33 -13.55
C CYS A 55 1.28 9.29 -14.79
N ASP A 56 1.82 8.91 -15.95
CA ASP A 56 1.09 8.90 -17.23
C ASP A 56 0.90 7.49 -17.77
N ARG A 57 1.26 6.46 -16.99
CA ARG A 57 1.26 5.06 -17.40
C ARG A 57 1.14 4.13 -16.20
N ASP A 58 0.73 2.90 -16.47
CA ASP A 58 0.73 1.85 -15.47
C ASP A 58 2.13 1.23 -15.35
N ILE A 59 2.58 1.01 -14.11
CA ILE A 59 3.83 0.33 -13.82
C ILE A 59 3.72 -0.55 -12.58
N VAL A 60 4.25 -1.77 -12.67
CA VAL A 60 4.43 -2.67 -11.55
C VAL A 60 5.92 -2.71 -11.22
N ILE A 61 6.30 -2.28 -10.02
CA ILE A 61 7.70 -2.00 -9.69
C ILE A 61 8.09 -2.49 -8.29
N VAL A 62 9.22 -3.18 -8.21
CA VAL A 62 9.86 -3.61 -6.96
C VAL A 62 10.93 -2.61 -6.58
N PHE A 63 10.89 -2.13 -5.34
CA PHE A 63 11.95 -1.32 -4.74
C PHE A 63 12.96 -2.24 -4.04
N LYS A 64 14.22 -2.27 -4.48
CA LYS A 64 15.30 -3.07 -3.89
C LYS A 64 15.99 -2.29 -2.76
N GLY A 65 15.21 -1.84 -1.78
CA GLY A 65 15.72 -1.01 -0.69
C GLY A 65 14.62 -0.26 0.05
N LYS A 66 15.01 0.50 1.08
CA LYS A 66 14.09 1.33 1.86
C LYS A 66 14.13 2.76 1.33
N ILE A 67 12.94 3.36 1.21
CA ILE A 67 12.81 4.79 0.95
C ILE A 67 13.21 5.57 2.23
N PRO A 68 14.18 6.50 2.18
CA PRO A 68 14.58 7.28 3.34
C PRO A 68 13.41 8.00 4.01
N ARG A 69 13.41 8.07 5.34
CA ARG A 69 12.34 8.74 6.11
C ARG A 69 12.27 10.24 5.82
N THR A 70 13.42 10.86 5.56
CA THR A 70 13.54 12.29 5.23
C THR A 70 13.04 12.63 3.83
N ALA A 71 12.85 11.63 2.96
CA ALA A 71 12.37 11.83 1.61
C ALA A 71 10.89 12.25 1.60
N VAL A 72 10.60 13.31 0.83
CA VAL A 72 9.27 13.86 0.60
C VAL A 72 8.74 13.49 -0.77
N VAL A 73 9.58 13.50 -1.81
CA VAL A 73 9.21 13.12 -3.18
C VAL A 73 10.17 12.05 -3.70
N THR A 74 9.64 11.11 -4.47
CA THR A 74 10.41 10.07 -5.15
C THR A 74 10.17 10.17 -6.65
N TYR A 75 11.25 10.26 -7.42
CA TYR A 75 11.22 10.20 -8.88
C TYR A 75 11.66 8.82 -9.33
N ILE A 76 10.81 8.12 -10.08
CA ILE A 76 11.15 6.84 -10.71
C ILE A 76 11.55 7.14 -12.15
N LYS A 77 12.83 6.91 -12.45
CA LYS A 77 13.42 7.13 -13.76
C LYS A 77 13.65 5.79 -14.43
N SER A 78 13.10 5.64 -15.62
CA SER A 78 13.31 4.46 -16.47
C SER A 78 14.28 4.83 -17.60
N SER A 79 15.54 4.44 -17.44
CA SER A 79 16.54 4.40 -18.53
C SER A 79 16.93 2.95 -18.78
N ASP A 80 18.21 2.66 -19.07
CA ASP A 80 18.74 1.29 -19.15
C ASP A 80 18.60 0.52 -17.84
N VAL A 81 18.59 1.25 -16.71
CA VAL A 81 18.29 0.73 -15.37
C VAL A 81 17.19 1.58 -14.77
N THR A 82 16.19 0.95 -14.15
CA THR A 82 15.16 1.69 -13.43
C THR A 82 15.65 2.00 -12.01
N VAL A 83 15.64 3.27 -11.64
CA VAL A 83 16.03 3.74 -10.31
C VAL A 83 14.98 4.67 -9.74
N ALA A 84 14.88 4.69 -8.41
CA ALA A 84 14.10 5.66 -7.67
C ALA A 84 15.04 6.61 -6.93
N GLU A 85 14.99 7.89 -7.29
CA GLU A 85 15.69 8.96 -6.58
C GLU A 85 14.76 9.60 -5.55
N HIS A 86 15.25 9.76 -4.33
CA HIS A 86 14.47 10.24 -3.20
C HIS A 86 14.97 11.61 -2.76
N TYR A 87 14.09 12.61 -2.74
CA TYR A 87 14.46 13.99 -2.42
C TYR A 87 13.83 14.47 -1.13
N GLY A 88 14.61 15.21 -0.34
CA GLY A 88 14.21 15.81 0.93
C GLY A 88 13.34 17.07 0.76
N LYS A 89 12.97 17.68 1.89
CA LYS A 89 12.18 18.93 1.92
C LYS A 89 12.90 20.10 1.25
N THR A 90 14.23 20.11 1.30
CA THR A 90 15.09 21.16 0.74
C THR A 90 15.45 20.94 -0.73
N GLY A 91 14.93 19.88 -1.36
CA GLY A 91 15.23 19.54 -2.75
C GLY A 91 16.57 18.82 -2.95
N ASP A 92 17.22 18.42 -1.88
CA ASP A 92 18.44 17.62 -1.86
C ASP A 92 18.14 16.13 -2.11
N LEU A 93 19.03 15.46 -2.86
CA LEU A 93 18.97 14.01 -3.04
C LEU A 93 19.41 13.31 -1.75
N VAL A 94 18.47 12.62 -1.09
CA VAL A 94 18.70 11.94 0.20
C VAL A 94 18.85 10.43 0.07
N GLY A 95 18.67 9.88 -1.14
CA GLY A 95 18.92 8.46 -1.40
C GLY A 95 18.54 8.03 -2.82
N VAL A 96 19.05 6.88 -3.22
CA VAL A 96 18.75 6.22 -4.50
C VAL A 96 18.48 4.75 -4.23
N THR A 97 17.41 4.21 -4.81
CA THR A 97 17.02 2.80 -4.70
C THR A 97 16.97 2.18 -6.09
N ALA A 98 17.67 1.05 -6.28
CA ALA A 98 17.52 0.26 -7.49
C ALA A 98 16.10 -0.33 -7.58
N CYS A 99 15.51 -0.33 -8.77
CA CYS A 99 14.17 -0.82 -8.99
C CYS A 99 14.13 -1.89 -10.08
N GLN A 100 13.18 -2.80 -9.97
CA GLN A 100 12.90 -3.82 -10.99
C GLN A 100 11.47 -3.63 -11.48
N VAL A 101 11.30 -3.39 -12.77
CA VAL A 101 9.97 -3.37 -13.40
C VAL A 101 9.54 -4.81 -13.66
N ILE A 102 8.30 -5.13 -13.29
CA ILE A 102 7.69 -6.43 -13.54
C ILE A 102 6.74 -6.31 -14.73
N ASN A 103 6.97 -7.10 -15.78
CA ASN A 103 6.12 -7.18 -16.95
C ASN A 103 4.97 -8.19 -16.76
N MET A 104 4.20 -8.03 -15.67
CA MET A 104 3.03 -8.84 -15.36
C MET A 104 1.87 -7.95 -14.94
N ALA A 105 0.66 -8.36 -15.28
CA ALA A 105 -0.54 -7.66 -14.83
C ALA A 105 -0.67 -7.75 -13.31
N TYR A 106 -0.87 -6.61 -12.66
CA TYR A 106 -1.18 -6.58 -11.23
C TYR A 106 -2.61 -7.07 -10.99
N PRO A 107 -2.89 -7.83 -9.92
CA PRO A 107 -4.21 -8.38 -9.65
C PRO A 107 -5.20 -7.35 -9.06
N SER A 108 -5.32 -6.18 -9.70
CA SER A 108 -6.14 -5.05 -9.25
C SER A 108 -7.60 -5.43 -9.04
N GLU A 109 -8.20 -6.14 -10.00
CA GLU A 109 -9.60 -6.59 -9.95
C GLU A 109 -9.88 -7.46 -8.72
N GLY A 110 -8.94 -8.34 -8.37
CA GLY A 110 -9.03 -9.18 -7.18
C GLY A 110 -9.12 -8.35 -5.90
N ILE A 111 -8.33 -7.28 -5.80
CA ILE A 111 -8.41 -6.37 -4.66
C ILE A 111 -9.75 -5.61 -4.70
N ILE A 112 -10.23 -5.14 -5.87
CA ILE A 112 -11.46 -4.30 -5.96
C ILE A 112 -12.65 -5.11 -5.47
N ARG A 113 -12.79 -6.33 -5.99
CA ARG A 113 -13.87 -7.24 -5.66
C ARG A 113 -13.94 -7.58 -4.17
N ASN A 114 -12.80 -7.57 -3.48
CA ASN A 114 -12.74 -7.89 -2.05
C ASN A 114 -12.93 -6.67 -1.14
N ILE A 115 -13.11 -5.45 -1.65
CA ILE A 115 -13.41 -4.27 -0.81
C ILE A 115 -14.88 -4.34 -0.34
N PRO A 116 -15.15 -4.50 0.97
CA PRO A 116 -16.49 -4.42 1.50
C PRO A 116 -17.13 -3.05 1.21
N GLN A 117 -18.32 -3.09 0.60
CA GLN A 117 -19.14 -1.89 0.36
C GLN A 117 -19.96 -1.52 1.59
N GLU A 118 -20.36 -2.53 2.36
CA GLU A 118 -21.16 -2.39 3.58
C GLU A 118 -20.44 -3.02 4.78
N THR A 119 -20.83 -2.59 5.98
CA THR A 119 -20.33 -3.16 7.23
C THR A 119 -21.36 -4.11 7.80
N ASP A 120 -20.99 -5.37 7.98
CA ASP A 120 -21.84 -6.39 8.59
C ASP A 120 -21.45 -6.61 10.05
N THR A 121 -22.17 -5.91 10.94
CA THR A 121 -21.95 -6.00 12.39
C THR A 121 -22.49 -7.29 13.02
N SER A 122 -23.17 -8.15 12.27
CA SER A 122 -23.64 -9.45 12.75
C SER A 122 -22.56 -10.53 12.71
N THR A 123 -21.42 -10.24 12.08
CA THR A 123 -20.32 -11.19 11.90
C THR A 123 -19.10 -10.82 12.75
N VAL A 124 -18.33 -11.83 13.12
CA VAL A 124 -16.99 -11.66 13.71
C VAL A 124 -15.97 -12.09 12.67
N ALA A 125 -15.03 -11.19 12.34
CA ALA A 125 -13.94 -11.51 11.46
C ALA A 125 -12.67 -11.79 12.27
N ALA A 126 -12.21 -13.04 12.25
CA ALA A 126 -10.92 -13.42 12.81
C ALA A 126 -9.80 -12.89 11.91
N LEU A 127 -8.97 -11.98 12.44
CA LEU A 127 -7.86 -11.37 11.71
C LEU A 127 -6.52 -11.85 12.27
N ASP A 128 -5.55 -12.00 11.36
CA ASP A 128 -4.16 -12.19 11.77
C ASP A 128 -3.64 -10.91 12.43
N THR A 129 -3.19 -11.05 13.68
CA THR A 129 -2.72 -9.95 14.51
C THR A 129 -1.56 -9.18 13.89
N ARG A 130 -0.78 -9.79 12.99
CA ARG A 130 0.29 -9.12 12.24
C ARG A 130 -0.24 -7.92 11.46
N TYR A 131 -1.42 -8.04 10.87
CA TYR A 131 -2.03 -6.98 10.06
C TYR A 131 -2.67 -5.87 10.89
N LEU A 132 -2.95 -6.10 12.18
CA LEU A 132 -3.42 -5.05 13.08
C LEU A 132 -2.36 -3.94 13.31
N THR A 133 -1.08 -4.26 13.09
CA THR A 133 0.02 -3.28 13.19
C THR A 133 0.20 -2.43 11.92
N TYR A 134 -0.43 -2.81 10.81
CA TYR A 134 -0.21 -2.17 9.51
C TYR A 134 -0.70 -0.72 9.46
N PRO A 135 -1.88 -0.36 10.01
CA PRO A 135 -2.31 1.04 10.11
C PRO A 135 -1.24 1.98 10.66
N ASP A 136 -0.58 1.63 11.76
CA ASP A 136 0.48 2.49 12.33
C ASP A 136 1.75 2.51 11.47
N LYS A 137 2.17 1.35 10.93
CA LYS A 137 3.33 1.27 10.03
C LYS A 137 3.15 2.11 8.77
N MET A 138 1.95 2.09 8.20
CA MET A 138 1.61 2.83 6.98
C MET A 138 1.43 4.32 7.26
N PHE A 139 0.65 4.67 8.28
CA PHE A 139 0.07 6.01 8.43
C PHE A 139 0.43 6.73 9.73
N GLY A 140 1.18 6.08 10.64
CA GLY A 140 1.41 6.53 12.01
C GLY A 140 2.78 7.15 12.26
N THR A 141 3.44 6.69 13.32
CA THR A 141 4.65 7.32 13.89
C THR A 141 5.81 7.42 12.90
N GLY A 142 5.97 6.42 12.03
CA GLY A 142 6.95 6.43 10.95
C GLY A 142 6.81 7.62 9.99
N GLN A 143 5.59 8.15 9.84
CA GLN A 143 5.24 9.28 8.97
C GLN A 143 5.07 10.60 9.73
N GLY A 144 5.46 10.65 11.01
CA GLY A 144 5.40 11.86 11.84
C GLY A 144 4.04 12.11 12.50
N ARG A 145 3.13 11.13 12.49
CA ARG A 145 1.83 11.21 13.17
C ARG A 145 1.89 10.51 14.53
N LYS A 146 1.29 11.11 15.56
CA LYS A 146 1.31 10.56 16.94
C LYS A 146 0.42 9.32 17.10
N GLN A 147 -0.67 9.25 16.35
CA GLN A 147 -1.63 8.15 16.38
C GLN A 147 -2.38 8.08 15.04
N VAL A 148 -2.93 6.91 14.75
CA VAL A 148 -3.82 6.65 13.61
C VAL A 148 -5.14 6.13 14.16
N GLY A 149 -6.22 6.89 13.96
CA GLY A 149 -7.55 6.41 14.30
C GLY A 149 -8.07 5.51 13.18
N VAL A 150 -8.65 4.35 13.55
CA VAL A 150 -9.22 3.42 12.58
C VAL A 150 -10.53 2.82 13.08
N ALA A 151 -11.53 2.79 12.21
CA ALA A 151 -12.74 2.01 12.39
C ALA A 151 -12.59 0.69 11.62
N VAL A 152 -12.91 -0.41 12.29
CA VAL A 152 -12.88 -1.75 11.72
C VAL A 152 -14.26 -2.06 11.17
N CYS A 153 -14.35 -2.31 9.87
CA CYS A 153 -15.59 -2.48 9.13
C CYS A 153 -15.60 -3.87 8.48
N PRO A 154 -16.05 -4.92 9.19
CA PRO A 154 -16.14 -6.27 8.62
C PRO A 154 -17.14 -6.31 7.45
N GLY A 155 -16.80 -7.06 6.41
CA GLY A 155 -17.74 -7.46 5.36
C GLY A 155 -18.61 -8.64 5.80
N CYS A 156 -19.26 -9.30 4.85
CA CYS A 156 -20.03 -10.52 5.10
C CYS A 156 -19.16 -11.66 5.64
N PHE A 157 -19.79 -12.73 6.14
CA PHE A 157 -19.09 -13.89 6.69
C PHE A 157 -18.03 -14.46 5.72
N GLY A 158 -16.79 -14.58 6.19
CA GLY A 158 -15.64 -15.00 5.38
C GLY A 158 -15.11 -13.96 4.39
N GLY A 159 -15.73 -12.78 4.34
CA GLY A 159 -15.30 -11.63 3.56
C GLY A 159 -14.18 -10.83 4.23
N ALA A 160 -13.54 -9.97 3.44
CA ALA A 160 -12.49 -9.09 3.95
C ALA A 160 -13.03 -8.08 4.98
N VAL A 161 -12.12 -7.57 5.81
CA VAL A 161 -12.38 -6.47 6.73
C VAL A 161 -11.79 -5.19 6.15
N ARG A 162 -12.61 -4.16 6.00
CA ARG A 162 -12.16 -2.82 5.61
C ARG A 162 -11.77 -2.02 6.83
N PHE A 163 -10.69 -1.28 6.73
CA PHE A 163 -10.27 -0.31 7.73
C PHE A 163 -10.58 1.09 7.18
N ARG A 164 -11.37 1.85 7.94
CA ARG A 164 -11.69 3.25 7.62
C ARG A 164 -10.90 4.18 8.52
N PHE A 165 -10.22 5.14 7.92
CA PHE A 165 -9.31 6.01 8.64
C PHE A 165 -9.93 7.37 8.96
N ASP A 166 -9.33 8.07 9.92
CA ASP A 166 -9.68 9.45 10.24
C ASP A 166 -9.43 10.41 9.05
N ARG A 167 -10.08 11.59 9.10
CA ARG A 167 -9.97 12.63 8.06
C ARG A 167 -8.54 13.08 7.80
N GLY A 168 -7.68 13.09 8.82
CA GLY A 168 -6.28 13.47 8.67
C GLY A 168 -5.51 12.48 7.79
N THR A 169 -5.76 11.19 7.99
CA THR A 169 -5.23 10.10 7.17
C THR A 169 -5.75 10.17 5.75
N THR A 170 -7.08 10.29 5.59
CA THR A 170 -7.72 10.42 4.27
C THR A 170 -7.15 11.58 3.46
N LYS A 171 -6.94 12.75 4.09
CA LYS A 171 -6.36 13.90 3.39
C LYS A 171 -4.90 13.69 2.99
N LEU A 172 -4.09 13.06 3.84
CA LEU A 172 -2.65 12.93 3.63
C LEU A 172 -2.28 11.77 2.68
N PHE A 173 -3.10 10.73 2.63
CA PHE A 173 -2.85 9.49 1.87
C PHE A 173 -3.90 9.24 0.78
N GLY A 174 -4.66 10.26 0.39
CA GLY A 174 -5.58 10.19 -0.75
C GLY A 174 -6.66 9.12 -0.61
N ASP A 175 -7.42 9.22 0.48
CA ASP A 175 -8.51 8.29 0.84
C ASP A 175 -8.09 6.81 0.82
N PRO A 176 -7.18 6.39 1.71
CA PRO A 176 -6.65 5.04 1.69
C PRO A 176 -7.75 4.02 1.96
N VAL A 177 -7.85 3.03 1.09
CA VAL A 177 -8.62 1.81 1.32
C VAL A 177 -7.65 0.71 1.75
N PHE A 178 -7.73 0.29 3.01
CA PHE A 178 -6.99 -0.84 3.53
C PHE A 178 -7.96 -1.98 3.84
N ILE A 179 -7.66 -3.18 3.30
CA ILE A 179 -8.44 -4.39 3.56
C ILE A 179 -7.54 -5.51 4.09
N VAL A 180 -8.09 -6.35 4.94
CA VAL A 180 -7.44 -7.56 5.46
C VAL A 180 -8.37 -8.74 5.26
N MET A 181 -7.86 -9.81 4.66
CA MET A 181 -8.56 -11.07 4.49
C MET A 181 -8.65 -11.78 5.85
N PRO A 182 -9.80 -12.40 6.19
CA PRO A 182 -9.95 -13.13 7.43
C PRO A 182 -9.09 -14.39 7.42
N ILE A 183 -8.70 -14.85 8.60
CA ILE A 183 -8.20 -16.20 8.78
C ILE A 183 -9.36 -17.17 8.55
N ARG A 184 -9.07 -18.31 7.90
CA ARG A 184 -10.06 -19.37 7.79
C ARG A 184 -10.45 -19.84 9.19
N TYR A 185 -11.71 -19.66 9.53
CA TYR A 185 -12.30 -20.22 10.73
C TYR A 185 -12.47 -21.73 10.51
N ASP A 186 -11.74 -22.55 11.26
CA ASP A 186 -11.81 -24.02 11.22
C ASP A 186 -12.75 -24.60 12.29
N GLY A 187 -13.36 -23.75 13.13
CA GLY A 187 -14.27 -24.17 14.19
C GLY A 187 -13.60 -24.67 15.47
N GLU A 188 -12.26 -24.77 15.52
CA GLU A 188 -11.53 -25.31 16.67
C GLU A 188 -10.97 -24.22 17.61
N THR A 189 -10.88 -22.97 17.15
CA THR A 189 -10.20 -21.88 17.87
C THR A 189 -11.09 -21.11 18.85
N GLY A 190 -12.38 -21.45 18.97
CA GLY A 190 -13.29 -20.86 19.97
C GLY A 190 -13.50 -19.35 19.86
N LEU A 191 -13.24 -18.77 18.68
CA LEU A 191 -13.47 -17.36 18.34
C LEU A 191 -14.82 -17.15 17.64
#